data_AF-A0A317FWX1-F1
#
_entry.id   AF-A0A317FWX1-F1
#
_cell.length_a   1.000
_cell.length_b   1.000
_cell.length_c   1.000
_cell.angle_alpha   90.00
_cell.angle_beta   90.00
_cell.angle_gamma   90.00
#
_symmetry.space_group_name_H-M   'P 1'
#
loop_
_entity.id
_entity.type
_entity.pdbx_description
1 polymer ?
#
loop_
_entity_poly.entity_id
_entity_poly.type
_entity_poly.pdbx_seq_one_letter_code
_entity_poly.pdbx_strand_id
1 'polypeptide(L)' 'MRLKERIKLTKACHGQKITTLVGDPKFKTCDIPIRIIEVILDDGTAEYLATNIFDESITVDMFRELYFLRWPVMLISA' A
#
# COMPACT_ATOMS: atom_id res chain seq x y z
N MET A 1 -3.48 -1.21 -3.87
CA MET A 1 -3.36 0.08 -4.61
C MET A 1 -2.03 0.73 -4.23
N ARG A 2 -1.23 1.24 -5.19
CA ARG A 2 0.08 1.88 -4.89
C ARG A 2 -0.13 3.32 -4.43
N LEU A 3 0.39 3.66 -3.25
CA LEU A 3 0.38 5.04 -2.75
C LEU A 3 1.61 5.80 -3.27
N LYS A 4 1.41 7.06 -3.65
CA LYS A 4 2.54 7.96 -3.96
C LYS A 4 3.17 8.42 -2.64
N GLU A 5 4.50 8.51 -2.60
CA GLU A 5 5.29 8.95 -1.42
C GLU A 5 4.86 10.30 -0.82
N ARG A 6 4.13 11.12 -1.59
CA ARG A 6 3.65 12.43 -1.14
C ARG A 6 2.42 12.38 -0.22
N ILE A 7 1.85 11.20 0.03
CA ILE A 7 0.71 11.05 0.94
C ILE A 7 1.26 11.00 2.36
N LYS A 8 0.78 11.87 3.27
CA LYS A 8 1.28 11.98 4.67
C LYS A 8 1.32 10.65 5.43
N LEU A 9 0.53 9.67 5.00
CA LEU A 9 0.43 8.32 5.56
C LEU A 9 1.68 7.46 5.32
N THR A 10 2.48 7.75 4.29
CA THR A 10 3.65 6.93 3.91
C THR A 10 4.95 7.35 4.59
N LYS A 11 5.06 8.59 5.07
CA LYS A 11 6.34 9.15 5.59
C LYS A 11 6.84 8.57 6.92
N ALA A 12 6.10 7.67 7.57
CA ALA A 12 6.42 7.19 8.92
C ALA A 12 6.08 5.70 9.13
N CYS A 13 6.05 4.90 8.05
CA CYS A 13 5.73 3.48 8.13
C CYS A 13 6.98 2.67 7.78
N HIS A 14 7.55 1.98 8.78
CA HIS A 14 8.59 0.99 8.55
C HIS A 14 7.99 -0.41 8.69
N GLY A 15 7.91 -1.16 7.58
CA GLY A 15 7.27 -2.48 7.53
C GLY A 15 5.76 -2.42 7.29
N GLN A 16 4.94 -2.39 8.35
CA GLN A 16 3.48 -2.33 8.21
C GLN A 16 2.81 -1.47 9.28
N LYS A 17 1.69 -0.85 8.92
CA LYS A 17 0.90 -0.02 9.84
C LYS A 17 -0.57 -0.02 9.46
N ILE A 18 -1.45 -0.28 10.43
CA ILE A 18 -2.89 -0.03 10.27
C ILE A 18 -3.16 1.43 10.58
N THR A 19 -3.89 2.11 9.71
CA THR A 19 -4.22 3.53 9.84
C THR A 19 -5.58 3.82 9.24
N THR A 20 -6.17 4.96 9.59
CA THR A 20 -7.48 5.36 9.07
C THR A 20 -7.27 6.40 7.98
N LEU A 21 -7.77 6.10 6.79
CA LEU A 21 -7.92 7.08 5.73
C LEU A 21 -9.10 7.98 6.08
N VAL A 22 -8.80 9.21 6.47
CA VAL A 22 -9.81 10.20 6.87
C VAL A 22 -10.65 10.58 5.65
N GLY A 23 -11.97 10.45 5.79
CA GLY A 23 -12.94 10.88 4.79
C GLY A 23 -13.02 12.40 4.71
N ASP A 24 -13.51 12.91 3.58
CA ASP A 24 -13.81 14.32 3.41
C ASP A 24 -15.32 14.55 3.62
N PRO A 25 -15.71 15.27 4.69
CA PRO A 25 -17.11 15.55 4.97
C PRO A 25 -17.78 16.38 3.87
N LYS A 26 -17.03 17.14 3.06
CA LYS A 26 -17.57 17.88 1.91
C LYS A 26 -18.10 16.95 0.83
N PHE A 27 -17.49 15.78 0.68
CA PHE A 27 -17.90 14.76 -0.28
C PHE A 27 -18.74 13.64 0.37
N LYS A 28 -19.14 13.79 1.65
CA LYS A 28 -19.83 12.76 2.45
C LYS A 28 -19.11 11.41 2.43
N THR A 29 -17.78 11.42 2.38
CA THR A 29 -17.00 10.18 2.48
C THR A 29 -16.68 9.89 3.94
N CYS A 30 -16.76 8.61 4.32
CA CYS A 30 -16.51 8.15 5.68
C CYS A 30 -15.02 7.82 5.87
N ASP A 31 -14.61 7.79 7.13
CA ASP A 31 -13.31 7.28 7.53
C ASP A 31 -13.20 5.78 7.24
N ILE A 32 -12.14 5.36 6.55
CA ILE A 32 -11.94 3.96 6.16
C ILE A 32 -10.64 3.45 6.79
N PRO A 33 -10.67 2.39 7.61
CA PRO A 33 -9.45 1.74 8.06
C PRO A 33 -8.75 1.11 6.86
N ILE A 34 -7.43 1.25 6.80
CA ILE A 34 -6.58 0.65 5.79
C ILE A 34 -5.29 0.16 6.44
N ARG A 35 -4.71 -0.91 5.89
CA ARG A 35 -3.37 -1.35 6.25
C ARG A 35 -2.40 -0.86 5.18
N ILE A 36 -1.33 -0.22 5.62
CA ILE A 36 -0.22 0.22 4.78
C ILE A 36 0.94 -0.75 4.97
N ILE A 37 1.52 -1.18 3.87
CA ILE A 37 2.64 -2.10 3.83
C ILE A 37 3.74 -1.44 3.01
N GLU A 38 4.92 -1.33 3.61
CA GLU A 38 6.14 -0.87 2.96
C GLU A 38 6.83 -2.07 2.32
N VAL A 39 7.13 -1.97 1.03
CA VAL A 39 7.86 -2.95 0.25
C VAL A 39 9.11 -2.28 -0.28
N ILE A 40 10.28 -2.81 0.10
CA ILE A 40 11.56 -2.38 -0.45
C ILE A 40 11.82 -3.19 -1.72
N LEU A 41 12.00 -2.48 -2.83
CA LEU A 41 12.35 -3.06 -4.11
C LEU A 41 13.85 -3.32 -4.22
N ASP A 42 14.24 -4.09 -5.23
CA ASP A 42 15.63 -4.53 -5.44
C ASP A 42 16.59 -3.35 -5.75
N ASP A 43 16.05 -2.23 -6.25
CA ASP A 43 16.78 -0.98 -6.49
C ASP A 43 16.92 -0.11 -5.21
N GLY A 44 16.40 -0.57 -4.08
CA GLY A 44 16.38 0.15 -2.82
C GLY A 44 15.23 1.14 -2.68
N THR A 45 14.34 1.26 -3.67
CA THR A 45 13.18 2.15 -3.61
C THR A 45 12.14 1.59 -2.64
N ALA A 46 11.63 2.42 -1.74
CA ALA A 46 10.52 2.08 -0.85
C ALA A 46 9.18 2.38 -1.52
N GLU A 47 8.33 1.35 -1.61
CA GLU A 47 6.98 1.50 -2.12
C GLU A 47 5.94 1.18 -1.05
N TYR A 48 4.84 1.94 -1.06
CA TYR A 48 3.79 1.80 -0.06
C TYR A 48 2.50 1.28 -0.70
N LEU A 49 2.01 0.16 -0.19
CA LEU A 49 0.79 -0.50 -0.62
C LEU A 49 -0.31 -0.29 0.42
N ALA A 50 -1.47 0.18 -0.03
CA ALA A 50 -2.68 0.18 0.78
C ALA A 50 -3.51 -1.08 0.48
N THR A 51 -3.94 -1.78 1.53
CA THR A 51 -4.77 -2.97 1.48
C THR A 51 -5.91 -2.92 2.52
N ASN A 52 -7.00 -3.61 2.21
CA ASN A 52 -8.13 -3.87 3.11
C ASN A 52 -7.95 -5.18 3.91
N ILE A 53 -6.80 -5.84 3.78
CA ILE A 53 -6.47 -7.08 4.48
C ILE A 53 -5.77 -6.74 5.79
N PHE A 54 -6.45 -6.97 6.91
CA PHE A 54 -5.93 -6.68 8.26
C PHE A 54 -5.30 -7.89 8.95
N ASP A 55 -5.36 -9.07 8.32
CA ASP A 55 -4.81 -10.31 8.88
C ASP A 55 -3.27 -10.26 8.94
N GLU A 56 -2.71 -10.25 10.15
CA GLU A 56 -1.27 -10.18 10.38
C GLU A 56 -0.53 -11.47 10.01
N SER A 57 -1.24 -12.60 9.83
CA SER A 57 -0.63 -13.84 9.33
C SER A 57 -0.09 -13.70 7.90
N ILE A 58 -0.62 -12.74 7.15
CA ILE A 58 -0.10 -12.39 5.82
C ILE A 58 1.01 -11.36 6.02
N THR A 59 2.24 -11.82 5.75
CA THR A 59 3.47 -11.06 5.97
C THR A 59 3.76 -10.09 4.83
N VAL A 60 4.67 -9.14 5.09
CA VAL A 60 5.15 -8.17 4.09
C VAL A 60 5.75 -8.87 2.86
N ASP A 61 6.48 -9.97 3.05
CA ASP A 61 7.09 -10.75 1.97
C ASP A 61 6.04 -11.36 1.03
N MET A 62 4.94 -11.88 1.58
CA MET A 62 3.83 -12.40 0.77
C MET A 62 3.19 -11.28 -0.09
N PHE A 63 3.07 -10.07 0.48
CA PHE A 63 2.59 -8.91 -0.29
C PHE A 63 3.57 -8.44 -1.35
N ARG A 64 4.88 -8.54 -1.08
CA ARG A 64 5.94 -8.24 -2.07
C ARG A 64 5.81 -9.19 -3.27
N GLU A 65 5.66 -10.49 -3.04
CA GLU A 65 5.47 -11.46 -4.13
C GLU A 65 4.21 -11.16 -4.95
N LEU A 66 3.07 -10.90 -4.30
CA LEU A 66 1.83 -10.50 -4.96
C LEU A 66 1.98 -9.20 -5.76
N TYR A 67 2.78 -8.24 -5.27
CA TYR A 67 3.05 -6.99 -5.98
C TYR A 67 3.81 -7.24 -7.29
N PHE A 68 4.83 -8.11 -7.28
CA PHE A 68 5.55 -8.47 -8.49
C PHE A 68 4.68 -9.24 -9.50
N LEU A 69 3.77 -10.09 -9.03
CA LEU A 69 2.80 -10.78 -9.90
C LEU A 69 1.82 -9.82 -10.61
N ARG A 70 1.64 -8.60 -10.11
CA ARG A 70 0.85 -7.57 -10.79
C ARG A 70 1.59 -6.94 -11.98
N TRP A 71 2.92 -6.88 -11.95
CA TRP A 71 3.73 -6.28 -13.01
C TRP A 71 3.49 -6.90 -14.41
N PRO A 72 3.45 -8.25 -14.58
CA PRO A 72 3.17 -8.86 -15.89
C PRO A 72 1.73 -8.64 -16.40
N VAL A 73 0.79 -8.23 -15.55
CA VAL A 73 -0.58 -7.87 -15.99
C VAL A 73 -0.60 -6.49 -16.67
N MET A 74 0.39 -5.63 -16.42
CA MET A 74 0.65 -4.43 -17.22
C MET A 74 1.54 -4.76 -18.40
N LEU A 75 1.08 -5.70 -19.25
CA LEU A 75 1.77 -6.02 -20.48
C LEU A 75 1.92 -4.73 -21.30
N ILE A 76 3.18 -4.35 -21.46
CA ILE A 76 3.68 -3.29 -22.32
C ILE A 76 3.02 -3.51 -23.68
N SER A 77 2.07 -2.65 -24.05
CA SER A 77 1.76 -2.47 -25.48
C SER A 77 3.03 -1.88 -26.08
N ALA A 78 3.79 -2.74 -26.74
CA ALA A 78 4.88 -2.34 -27.62
C ALA A 78 4.34 -1.49 -28.77
#